data_AF-A0A1Q9AX87-F1
#
_entry.id   AF-A0A1Q9AX87-F1
#
_cell.length_a   1.000
_cell.length_b   1.000
_cell.length_c   1.000
_cell.angle_alpha   90.00
_cell.angle_beta   90.00
_cell.angle_gamma   90.00
#
_symmetry.space_group_name_H-M   'P 1'
#
loop_
_entity.id
_entity.type
_entity.pdbx_description
1 polymer ?
#
loop_
_entity_poly.entity_id
_entity_poly.type
_entity_poly.pdbx_seq_one_letter_code
_entity_poly.pdbx_strand_id
1 'polypeptide(L)'
;MIYGPLQVPLICLGLLLLAEDPSANIRSAAALERMDNYAIAAANIMVLRALFTLWIAVAWHRFVLLNEPFSLLPTFRGRRIAAYFGWALGITVFCWLMLAVPLMLVLIFAGDLVSNIMTSAGQGLLLAWLLSVPVFLAWLVILLRLSTALPGVALGEPISLGHIWRQTRGAGLTYLGVLLLTTIVLAIAQIVPTLFSLVSSATGILGVLIYDWFATMLSISVLTTLYGYYIERRPLA
;
A
#
# COMPACT_ATOMS: atom_id res chain seq x y z
N MET A 1 0.17 -2.04 -3.89
CA MET A 1 -0.42 -2.05 -2.52
C MET A 1 -1.92 -2.37 -2.50
N ILE A 2 -2.52 -2.94 -3.56
CA ILE A 2 -4.00 -3.06 -3.70
C ILE A 2 -4.56 -4.46 -3.36
N TYR A 3 -3.72 -5.47 -3.12
CA TYR A 3 -4.21 -6.84 -2.82
C TYR A 3 -4.16 -7.25 -1.33
N GLY A 4 -3.64 -6.39 -0.45
CA GLY A 4 -3.52 -6.68 0.99
C GLY A 4 -4.84 -6.92 1.74
N PRO A 5 -5.93 -6.17 1.49
CA PRO A 5 -7.15 -6.31 2.29
C PRO A 5 -8.09 -7.45 1.83
N LEU A 6 -7.87 -8.05 0.66
CA LEU A 6 -8.75 -9.11 0.11
C LEU A 6 -8.27 -10.54 0.42
N GLN A 7 -7.02 -10.73 0.84
CA GLN A 7 -6.51 -12.05 1.22
C GLN A 7 -6.99 -12.52 2.60
N VAL A 8 -7.26 -11.59 3.52
CA VAL A 8 -7.70 -11.90 4.89
C VAL A 8 -9.14 -12.44 4.96
N PRO A 9 -10.14 -11.86 4.25
CA PRO A 9 -11.50 -12.41 4.23
C PRO A 9 -11.58 -13.83 3.64
N LEU A 10 -10.72 -14.17 2.65
CA LEU A 10 -10.72 -15.48 2.01
C LEU A 10 -10.13 -16.58 2.91
N ILE A 11 -9.14 -16.26 3.74
CA ILE A 11 -8.62 -17.19 4.76
C ILE A 11 -9.66 -17.39 5.87
N CYS A 12 -10.36 -16.33 6.31
CA CYS A 12 -11.44 -16.44 7.29
C CYS A 12 -12.64 -17.22 6.75
N LEU A 13 -13.02 -17.03 5.48
CA LEU A 13 -14.10 -17.78 4.83
C LEU A 13 -13.74 -19.26 4.64
N GLY A 14 -12.48 -19.56 4.30
CA GLY A 14 -11.96 -20.93 4.24
C GLY A 14 -11.98 -21.65 5.59
N LEU A 15 -11.80 -20.94 6.70
CA LEU A 15 -11.92 -21.50 8.05
C LEU A 15 -13.38 -21.65 8.52
N LEU A 16 -14.27 -20.76 8.08
CA LEU A 16 -15.71 -20.82 8.37
C LEU A 16 -16.40 -21.99 7.65
N LEU A 17 -16.01 -22.29 6.41
CA LEU A 17 -16.58 -23.40 5.64
C LEU A 17 -16.07 -24.78 6.09
N LEU A 18 -14.99 -24.85 6.88
CA LEU A 18 -14.50 -26.08 7.52
C LEU A 18 -15.22 -26.37 8.85
N ALA A 19 -16.13 -25.50 9.31
CA ALA A 19 -16.75 -25.57 10.63
C ALA A 19 -18.18 -26.18 10.63
N GLU A 20 -18.72 -26.63 9.50
CA GLU A 20 -20.04 -27.28 9.45
C GLU A 20 -19.95 -28.78 9.79
N ASP A 21 -19.64 -29.10 11.05
CA ASP A 21 -19.99 -30.40 11.67
C ASP A 21 -20.68 -30.14 13.03
N PRO A 22 -21.99 -30.47 13.18
CA PRO A 22 -22.82 -30.09 14.31
C PRO A 22 -22.58 -30.86 15.63
N SER A 23 -21.52 -31.65 15.78
CA SER A 23 -21.08 -32.22 17.07
C SER A 23 -20.35 -31.20 17.99
N ALA A 24 -20.56 -29.91 17.74
CA ALA A 24 -19.61 -28.82 17.98
C ALA A 24 -19.60 -28.16 19.37
N ASN A 25 -20.33 -28.57 20.42
CA ASN A 25 -20.38 -27.74 21.64
C ASN A 25 -19.17 -27.81 22.59
N ILE A 26 -18.41 -28.92 22.63
CA ILE A 26 -17.12 -29.00 23.36
C ILE A 26 -15.95 -28.67 22.43
N ARG A 27 -16.11 -28.94 21.14
CA ARG A 27 -15.15 -28.59 20.10
C ARG A 27 -15.17 -27.09 19.78
N SER A 28 -16.28 -26.39 19.99
CA SER A 28 -16.41 -24.95 19.72
C SER A 28 -15.62 -24.12 20.70
N ALA A 29 -15.64 -24.40 22.01
CA ALA A 29 -14.85 -23.62 22.98
C ALA A 29 -13.34 -23.74 22.71
N ALA A 30 -12.86 -24.97 22.50
CA ALA A 30 -11.45 -25.23 22.15
C ALA A 30 -11.09 -24.74 20.73
N ALA A 31 -12.04 -24.74 19.79
CA ALA A 31 -11.84 -24.18 18.45
C ALA A 31 -11.81 -22.64 18.48
N LEU A 32 -12.68 -22.00 19.26
CA LEU A 32 -12.72 -20.55 19.46
C LEU A 32 -11.43 -20.07 20.12
N GLU A 33 -10.98 -20.73 21.19
CA GLU A 33 -9.69 -20.43 21.83
C GLU A 33 -8.51 -20.59 20.85
N ARG A 34 -8.55 -21.63 20.00
CA ARG A 34 -7.53 -21.84 18.97
C ARG A 34 -7.58 -20.75 17.88
N MET A 35 -8.76 -20.32 17.47
CA MET A 35 -8.95 -19.24 16.50
C MET A 35 -8.46 -17.90 17.05
N ASP A 36 -8.75 -17.60 18.33
CA ASP A 36 -8.25 -16.39 19.01
C ASP A 36 -6.72 -16.38 19.05
N ASN A 37 -6.10 -17.51 19.39
CA ASN A 37 -4.65 -17.65 19.39
C ASN A 37 -4.03 -17.41 18.00
N TYR A 38 -4.64 -17.92 16.92
CA TYR A 38 -4.17 -17.66 15.55
C TYR A 38 -4.37 -16.20 15.14
N ALA A 39 -5.49 -15.58 15.52
CA ALA A 39 -5.75 -14.17 15.23
C ALA A 39 -4.73 -13.25 15.93
N ILE A 40 -4.43 -13.52 17.20
CA ILE A 40 -3.41 -12.79 17.97
C ILE A 40 -2.03 -13.00 17.34
N ALA A 41 -1.66 -14.24 16.98
CA ALA A 41 -0.39 -14.53 16.32
C ALA A 41 -0.27 -13.80 14.99
N ALA A 42 -1.33 -13.80 14.17
CA ALA A 42 -1.35 -13.08 12.90
C ALA A 42 -1.21 -11.55 13.11
N ALA A 43 -1.93 -10.98 14.08
CA ALA A 43 -1.83 -9.57 14.42
C ALA A 43 -0.39 -9.19 14.85
N ASN A 44 0.23 -10.01 15.70
CA ASN A 44 1.61 -9.81 16.14
C ASN A 44 2.59 -9.85 14.95
N ILE A 45 2.44 -10.82 14.04
CA ILE A 45 3.26 -10.92 12.83
C ILE A 45 3.09 -9.67 11.96
N MET A 46 1.87 -9.17 11.80
CA MET A 46 1.59 -7.95 11.03
C MET A 46 2.27 -6.72 11.65
N VAL A 47 2.20 -6.57 12.98
CA VAL A 47 2.86 -5.47 13.70
C VAL A 47 4.38 -5.55 13.52
N LEU A 48 4.98 -6.72 13.73
CA LEU A 48 6.42 -6.92 13.56
C LEU A 48 6.87 -6.62 12.12
N ARG A 49 6.11 -7.11 11.14
CA ARG A 49 6.37 -6.84 9.71
C ARG A 49 6.29 -5.34 9.41
N ALA A 50 5.29 -4.64 9.92
CA ALA A 50 5.15 -3.19 9.73
C ALA A 50 6.34 -2.43 10.34
N LEU A 51 6.73 -2.76 11.57
CA LEU A 51 7.88 -2.16 12.24
C LEU A 51 9.17 -2.39 11.47
N PHE A 52 9.38 -3.61 10.97
CA PHE A 52 10.55 -3.98 10.18
C PHE A 52 10.60 -3.22 8.85
N THR A 53 9.47 -3.14 8.13
CA THR A 53 9.37 -2.36 6.89
C THR A 53 9.63 -0.87 7.13
N LEU A 54 9.10 -0.28 8.21
CA LEU A 54 9.33 1.13 8.54
C LEU A 54 10.81 1.39 8.89
N TRP A 55 11.43 0.50 9.65
CA TRP A 55 12.86 0.57 9.97
C TRP A 55 13.72 0.53 8.71
N ILE A 56 13.43 -0.40 7.79
CA ILE A 56 14.13 -0.51 6.50
C ILE A 56 13.90 0.70 5.64
N ALA A 57 12.66 1.20 5.53
CA ALA A 57 12.36 2.38 4.72
C ALA A 57 13.19 3.60 5.17
N VAL A 58 13.21 3.87 6.49
CA VAL A 58 14.01 4.97 7.06
C VAL A 58 15.50 4.75 6.82
N ALA A 59 16.01 3.54 7.01
CA ALA A 59 17.41 3.21 6.75
C ALA A 59 17.77 3.40 5.27
N TRP A 60 16.92 2.94 4.36
CA TRP A 60 17.14 3.00 2.92
C TRP A 60 17.17 4.43 2.40
N HIS A 61 16.19 5.27 2.80
CA HIS A 61 16.18 6.68 2.40
C HIS A 61 17.47 7.40 2.82
N ARG A 62 17.95 7.14 4.03
CA ARG A 62 19.19 7.74 4.54
C ARG A 62 20.43 7.18 3.86
N PHE A 63 20.48 5.88 3.62
CA PHE A 63 21.54 5.23 2.85
C PHE A 63 21.71 5.91 1.49
N VAL A 64 20.63 6.00 0.70
CA VAL A 64 20.68 6.55 -0.66
C VAL A 64 20.92 8.07 -0.67
N LEU A 65 20.25 8.83 0.21
CA LEU A 65 20.32 10.29 0.16
C LEU A 65 21.53 10.85 0.90
N LEU A 66 21.90 10.31 2.06
CA LEU A 66 23.02 10.80 2.85
C LEU A 66 24.34 10.06 2.56
N ASN A 67 24.33 9.06 1.66
CA ASN A 67 25.45 8.15 1.47
C ASN A 67 25.92 7.52 2.80
N GLU A 68 24.98 7.19 3.69
CA GLU A 68 25.34 6.44 4.91
C GLU A 68 26.01 5.12 4.51
N PRO A 69 27.04 4.65 5.24
CA PRO A 69 27.68 3.40 4.92
C PRO A 69 26.66 2.25 5.00
N PHE A 70 26.69 1.38 4.00
CA PHE A 70 25.84 0.18 4.01
C PHE A 70 26.19 -0.68 5.24
N SER A 71 25.17 -1.09 5.98
CA SER A 71 25.31 -2.02 7.10
C SER A 71 24.23 -3.09 7.01
N LEU A 72 24.62 -4.35 7.28
CA LEU A 72 23.67 -5.48 7.31
C LEU A 72 22.59 -5.30 8.38
N LEU A 73 22.91 -4.56 9.45
CA LEU A 73 21.99 -4.17 10.52
C LEU A 73 21.98 -2.65 10.64
N PRO A 74 21.04 -1.96 9.98
CA PRO A 74 20.97 -0.51 10.01
C PRO A 74 20.75 0.05 11.42
N THR A 75 21.30 1.23 11.72
CA THR A 75 21.07 1.85 13.03
C THR A 75 19.57 2.06 13.29
N PHE A 76 19.07 1.55 14.42
CA PHE A 76 17.69 1.74 14.82
C PHE A 76 17.45 3.18 15.29
N ARG A 77 16.57 3.91 14.59
CA ARG A 77 16.29 5.33 14.85
C ARG A 77 14.82 5.54 15.20
N GLY A 78 14.40 5.04 16.36
CA GLY A 78 12.98 4.98 16.79
C GLY A 78 12.20 6.29 16.59
N ARG A 79 12.77 7.45 16.95
CA ARG A 79 12.13 8.76 16.74
C ARG A 79 11.85 9.07 15.26
N ARG A 80 12.77 8.71 14.36
CA ARG A 80 12.60 8.91 12.91
C ARG A 80 11.61 7.90 12.33
N ILE A 81 11.62 6.67 12.81
CA ILE A 81 10.66 5.62 12.43
C ILE A 81 9.22 6.03 12.81
N ALA A 82 9.02 6.49 14.04
CA ALA A 82 7.72 6.97 14.51
C ALA A 82 7.24 8.21 13.74
N ALA A 83 8.12 9.18 13.49
CA ALA A 83 7.79 10.35 12.68
C ALA A 83 7.41 9.94 11.25
N TYR A 84 8.19 9.06 10.62
CA TYR A 84 7.89 8.54 9.28
C TYR A 84 6.51 7.87 9.22
N PHE A 85 6.22 6.99 10.19
CA PHE A 85 4.90 6.36 10.30
C PHE A 85 3.78 7.37 10.47
N GLY A 86 3.92 8.33 11.40
CA GLY A 86 2.92 9.36 11.64
C GLY A 86 2.65 10.23 10.41
N TRP A 87 3.70 10.59 9.66
CA TRP A 87 3.55 11.33 8.40
C TRP A 87 2.91 10.50 7.29
N ALA A 88 3.30 9.23 7.13
CA ALA A 88 2.71 8.35 6.13
C ALA A 88 1.22 8.12 6.41
N LEU A 89 0.86 7.89 7.67
CA LEU A 89 -0.52 7.78 8.12
C LEU A 89 -1.28 9.09 7.91
N GLY A 90 -0.71 10.23 8.33
CA GLY A 90 -1.31 11.54 8.18
C GLY A 90 -1.58 11.92 6.73
N ILE A 91 -0.64 11.67 5.83
CA ILE A 91 -0.82 11.88 4.37
C ILE A 91 -1.93 10.98 3.84
N THR A 92 -1.92 9.69 4.21
CA THR A 92 -2.93 8.73 3.76
C THR A 92 -4.33 9.14 4.21
N VAL A 93 -4.51 9.46 5.49
CA VAL A 93 -5.78 9.91 6.07
C VAL A 93 -6.22 11.24 5.43
N PHE A 94 -5.31 12.20 5.26
CA PHE A 94 -5.60 13.48 4.60
C PHE A 94 -6.09 13.27 3.16
N CYS A 95 -5.37 12.48 2.35
CA CYS A 95 -5.78 12.16 0.99
C CYS A 95 -7.10 11.38 0.94
N TRP A 96 -7.35 10.51 1.91
CA TRP A 96 -8.58 9.74 1.99
C TRP A 96 -9.78 10.65 2.30
N LEU A 97 -9.68 11.51 3.30
CA LEU A 97 -10.74 12.45 3.69
C LEU A 97 -11.03 13.51 2.61
N MET A 98 -9.99 14.05 1.96
CA MET A 98 -10.15 15.16 1.02
C MET A 98 -10.62 14.73 -0.38
N LEU A 99 -10.36 13.49 -0.78
CA LEU A 99 -10.65 13.04 -2.14
C LEU A 99 -11.44 11.73 -2.19
N ALA A 100 -11.06 10.71 -1.42
CA ALA A 100 -11.70 9.40 -1.51
C ALA A 100 -13.13 9.41 -0.95
N VAL A 101 -13.36 10.08 0.19
CA VAL A 101 -14.70 10.18 0.79
C VAL A 101 -15.67 10.98 -0.09
N PRO A 102 -15.35 12.21 -0.55
CA PRO A 102 -16.23 12.94 -1.45
C PRO A 102 -16.49 12.20 -2.75
N LEU A 103 -15.47 11.55 -3.32
CA LEU A 103 -15.62 10.74 -4.52
C LEU A 103 -16.55 9.54 -4.28
N MET A 104 -16.37 8.81 -3.19
CA MET A 104 -17.22 7.67 -2.86
C MET A 104 -18.67 8.10 -2.69
N LEU A 105 -18.91 9.23 -2.03
CA LEU A 105 -20.25 9.81 -1.91
C LEU A 105 -20.81 10.17 -3.29
N VAL A 106 -20.05 10.86 -4.13
CA VAL A 106 -20.47 11.19 -5.51
C VAL A 106 -20.78 9.91 -6.30
N LEU A 107 -19.97 8.86 -6.20
CA LEU A 107 -20.19 7.61 -6.92
C LEU A 107 -21.39 6.82 -6.40
N ILE A 108 -21.68 6.86 -5.10
CA ILE A 108 -22.88 6.24 -4.52
C ILE A 108 -24.13 6.98 -5.04
N PHE A 109 -24.17 8.31 -4.90
CA PHE A 109 -25.33 9.10 -5.34
C PHE A 109 -25.49 9.15 -6.87
N ALA A 110 -24.38 9.17 -7.62
CA ALA A 110 -24.41 9.06 -9.07
C ALA A 110 -24.77 7.64 -9.52
N GLY A 111 -24.38 6.60 -8.77
CA GLY A 111 -24.75 5.21 -9.03
C GLY A 111 -26.26 5.02 -8.98
N ASP A 112 -26.91 5.57 -7.95
CA ASP A 112 -28.37 5.57 -7.83
C ASP A 112 -29.03 6.37 -8.97
N LEU A 113 -28.46 7.51 -9.37
CA LEU A 113 -28.98 8.29 -10.50
C LEU A 113 -28.83 7.52 -11.83
N VAL A 114 -27.71 6.85 -12.05
CA VAL A 114 -27.41 6.06 -13.26
C VAL A 114 -28.28 4.81 -13.33
N SER A 115 -28.54 4.12 -12.20
CA SER A 115 -29.44 2.96 -12.16
C SER A 115 -30.90 3.34 -12.45
N ASN A 116 -31.31 4.57 -12.14
CA ASN A 116 -32.65 5.07 -12.44
C ASN A 116 -32.83 5.53 -13.89
N ILE A 117 -31.75 5.89 -14.59
CA ILE A 117 -31.80 6.38 -15.99
C ILE A 117 -31.52 5.25 -16.99
N MET A 118 -30.72 4.24 -16.64
CA MET A 118 -30.27 3.20 -17.55
C MET A 118 -31.00 1.87 -17.30
N THR A 119 -31.78 1.42 -18.28
CA THR A 119 -32.61 0.20 -18.19
C THR A 119 -31.81 -1.10 -18.39
N SER A 120 -30.54 -1.03 -18.77
CA SER A 120 -29.69 -2.19 -18.98
C SER A 120 -28.48 -2.21 -18.04
N ALA A 121 -28.31 -3.33 -17.32
CA ALA A 121 -27.29 -3.49 -16.28
C ALA A 121 -25.84 -3.29 -16.78
N GLY A 122 -25.58 -3.52 -18.07
CA GLY A 122 -24.24 -3.35 -18.67
C GLY A 122 -23.82 -1.90 -18.91
N GLN A 123 -24.77 -1.00 -19.20
CA GLN A 123 -24.46 0.40 -19.52
C GLN A 123 -24.09 1.22 -18.28
N GLY A 124 -24.76 0.96 -17.15
CA GLY A 124 -24.46 1.61 -15.87
C GLY A 124 -23.06 1.25 -15.35
N LEU A 125 -22.63 -0.01 -15.50
CA LEU A 125 -21.31 -0.46 -15.07
C LEU A 125 -20.18 0.21 -15.86
N LEU A 126 -20.32 0.30 -17.19
CA LEU A 126 -19.32 0.96 -18.04
C LEU A 126 -19.17 2.44 -17.67
N LEU A 127 -20.28 3.14 -17.46
CA LEU A 127 -20.25 4.56 -17.07
C LEU A 127 -19.61 4.75 -15.69
N ALA A 128 -19.94 3.90 -14.71
CA ALA A 128 -19.31 3.92 -13.38
C ALA A 128 -17.80 3.70 -13.47
N TRP A 129 -17.34 2.79 -14.33
CA TRP A 129 -15.92 2.57 -14.61
C TRP A 129 -15.25 3.79 -15.24
N LEU A 130 -15.85 4.37 -16.27
CA LEU A 130 -15.32 5.55 -16.98
C LEU A 130 -15.17 6.77 -16.06
N LEU A 131 -16.05 6.92 -15.06
CA LEU A 131 -16.00 8.01 -14.10
C LEU A 131 -15.06 7.73 -12.93
N SER A 132 -15.04 6.50 -12.41
CA SER A 132 -14.28 6.16 -11.20
C SER A 132 -12.78 6.03 -11.45
N VAL A 133 -12.36 5.45 -12.60
CA VAL A 133 -10.94 5.19 -12.88
C VAL A 133 -10.09 6.47 -12.96
N PRO A 134 -10.48 7.51 -13.72
CA PRO A 134 -9.68 8.74 -13.80
C PRO A 134 -9.53 9.42 -12.44
N VAL A 135 -10.59 9.42 -11.63
CA VAL A 135 -10.52 10.04 -10.30
C VAL A 135 -9.67 9.21 -9.35
N PHE A 136 -9.77 7.88 -9.40
CA PHE A 136 -8.91 7.00 -8.63
C PHE A 136 -7.43 7.18 -9.01
N LEU A 137 -7.11 7.31 -10.31
CA LEU A 137 -5.76 7.60 -10.76
C LEU A 137 -5.29 8.98 -10.30
N ALA A 138 -6.13 10.01 -10.39
CA ALA A 138 -5.81 11.34 -9.89
C ALA A 138 -5.52 11.31 -8.38
N TRP A 139 -6.30 10.55 -7.62
CA TRP A 139 -6.09 10.33 -6.19
C TRP A 139 -4.74 9.66 -5.91
N LEU A 140 -4.41 8.58 -6.62
CA LEU A 140 -3.11 7.90 -6.48
C LEU A 140 -1.93 8.81 -6.84
N VAL A 141 -2.06 9.64 -7.88
CA VAL A 141 -1.04 10.62 -8.26
C VAL A 141 -0.82 11.63 -7.15
N ILE A 142 -1.89 12.16 -6.54
CA ILE A 142 -1.80 13.10 -5.42
C ILE A 142 -1.16 12.42 -4.20
N LEU A 143 -1.57 11.18 -3.89
CA LEU A 143 -1.00 10.41 -2.78
C LEU A 143 0.50 10.17 -2.98
N LEU A 144 0.93 9.71 -4.15
CA LEU A 144 2.34 9.49 -4.47
C LEU A 144 3.12 10.80 -4.38
N ARG A 145 2.56 11.89 -4.92
CA ARG A 145 3.17 13.22 -4.90
C ARG A 145 3.40 13.74 -3.49
N LEU A 146 2.42 13.63 -2.60
CA LEU A 146 2.60 14.03 -1.20
C LEU A 146 3.52 13.08 -0.44
N SER A 147 3.51 11.79 -0.79
CA SER A 147 4.39 10.78 -0.19
C SER A 147 5.88 11.02 -0.49
N THR A 148 6.21 11.83 -1.51
CA THR A 148 7.60 12.28 -1.73
C THR A 148 8.15 13.07 -0.55
N ALA A 149 7.32 13.53 0.39
CA ALA A 149 7.76 14.15 1.62
C ALA A 149 8.47 13.17 2.59
N LEU A 150 8.13 11.88 2.52
CA LEU A 150 8.53 10.86 3.49
C LEU A 150 10.04 10.62 3.60
N PRO A 151 10.83 10.60 2.51
CA PRO A 151 12.28 10.52 2.60
C PRO A 151 12.86 11.67 3.43
N GLY A 152 12.39 12.90 3.23
CA GLY A 152 12.81 14.05 4.04
C GLY A 152 12.50 13.90 5.53
N VAL A 153 11.36 13.29 5.89
CA VAL A 153 11.04 12.93 7.29
C VAL A 153 12.05 11.93 7.86
N ALA A 154 12.46 10.94 7.07
CA ALA A 154 13.48 9.96 7.45
C ALA A 154 14.87 10.59 7.65
N LEU A 155 15.21 11.61 6.85
CA LEU A 155 16.42 12.41 7.03
C LEU A 155 16.34 13.27 8.29
N GLY A 156 15.13 13.74 8.58
CA GLY A 156 14.86 14.61 9.71
C GLY A 156 14.74 16.08 9.36
N GLU A 157 14.54 16.38 8.08
CA GLU A 157 14.34 17.72 7.56
C GLU A 157 12.97 18.28 7.98
N PRO A 158 12.84 19.61 8.12
CA PRO A 158 11.54 20.24 8.34
C PRO A 158 10.68 20.10 7.07
N ILE A 159 9.59 19.35 7.17
CA ILE A 159 8.72 19.03 6.02
C ILE A 159 7.44 19.88 6.03
N SER A 160 7.06 20.39 4.85
CA SER A 160 5.79 21.06 4.61
C SER A 160 5.12 20.53 3.34
N LEU A 161 3.91 19.98 3.44
CA LEU A 161 3.16 19.47 2.28
C LEU A 161 2.92 20.56 1.23
N GLY A 162 2.70 21.81 1.67
CA GLY A 162 2.57 22.95 0.77
C GLY A 162 3.86 23.25 -0.01
N HIS A 163 5.03 23.07 0.62
CA HIS A 163 6.31 23.18 -0.06
C HIS A 163 6.48 22.05 -1.10
N ILE A 164 6.23 20.79 -0.71
CA ILE A 164 6.30 19.63 -1.60
C ILE A 164 5.39 19.83 -2.81
N TRP A 165 4.16 20.29 -2.59
CA TRP A 165 3.21 20.59 -3.67
C TRP A 165 3.75 21.65 -4.63
N ARG A 166 4.32 22.74 -4.12
CA ARG A 166 4.89 23.79 -4.98
C ARG A 166 6.08 23.29 -5.80
N GLN A 167 7.00 22.53 -5.19
CA GLN A 167 8.19 22.01 -5.87
C GLN A 167 7.86 21.01 -6.98
N THR A 168 6.75 20.30 -6.83
CA THR A 168 6.29 19.25 -7.76
C THR A 168 5.20 19.76 -8.72
N ARG A 169 4.98 21.08 -8.79
CA ARG A 169 3.97 21.68 -9.68
C ARG A 169 4.33 21.48 -11.14
N GLY A 170 3.34 21.14 -11.97
CA GLY A 170 3.54 20.85 -13.39
C GLY A 170 4.02 19.43 -13.69
N ALA A 171 4.42 18.65 -12.69
CA ALA A 171 4.93 17.29 -12.88
C ALA A 171 3.85 16.20 -12.89
N GLY A 172 2.56 16.55 -12.94
CA GLY A 172 1.45 15.60 -12.76
C GLY A 172 1.51 14.38 -13.70
N LEU A 173 1.84 14.61 -14.98
CA LEU A 173 2.00 13.55 -15.96
C LEU A 173 3.22 12.66 -15.67
N THR A 174 4.32 13.22 -15.14
CA THR A 174 5.48 12.44 -14.72
C THR A 174 5.13 11.53 -13.55
N TYR A 175 4.41 12.04 -12.54
CA TYR A 175 3.93 11.22 -11.42
C TYR A 175 2.97 10.12 -11.89
N LEU A 176 2.07 10.43 -12.84
CA LEU A 176 1.21 9.42 -13.46
C LEU A 176 2.04 8.36 -14.19
N GLY A 177 3.02 8.75 -14.99
CA GLY A 177 3.91 7.83 -15.70
C GLY A 177 4.68 6.92 -14.75
N VAL A 178 5.25 7.47 -13.67
CA VAL A 178 5.95 6.70 -12.63
C VAL A 178 5.00 5.74 -11.91
N LEU A 179 3.79 6.19 -11.57
CA LEU A 179 2.77 5.36 -10.95
C LEU A 179 2.40 4.18 -11.85
N LEU A 180 2.12 4.43 -13.13
CA LEU A 180 1.75 3.41 -14.10
C LEU A 180 2.90 2.43 -14.33
N LEU A 181 4.13 2.92 -14.54
CA LEU A 181 5.31 2.08 -14.71
C LEU A 181 5.55 1.19 -13.48
N THR A 182 5.52 1.77 -12.28
CA THR A 182 5.68 1.00 -11.04
C THR A 182 4.59 -0.05 -10.90
N THR A 183 3.34 0.29 -11.24
CA THR A 183 2.21 -0.65 -11.20
C THR A 183 2.39 -1.79 -12.19
N ILE A 184 2.84 -1.51 -13.42
CA ILE A 184 3.11 -2.53 -14.44
C ILE A 184 4.24 -3.46 -13.98
N VAL A 185 5.35 -2.91 -13.48
CA VAL A 185 6.48 -3.71 -12.95
C VAL A 185 6.01 -4.61 -11.80
N LEU A 186 5.21 -4.10 -10.87
CA LEU A 186 4.66 -4.88 -9.77
C LEU A 186 3.64 -5.92 -10.25
N ALA A 187 2.85 -5.63 -11.28
CA ALA A 187 1.90 -6.58 -11.86
C ALA A 187 2.62 -7.74 -12.55
N ILE A 188 3.71 -7.47 -13.27
CA ILE A 188 4.56 -8.50 -13.88
C ILE A 188 5.24 -9.33 -12.78
N ALA A 189 5.77 -8.69 -11.74
CA ALA A 189 6.41 -9.38 -10.63
C ALA A 189 5.46 -10.33 -9.86
N GLN A 190 4.14 -10.10 -9.89
CA GLN A 190 3.13 -11.01 -9.30
C GLN A 190 3.02 -12.37 -10.00
N ILE A 191 3.59 -12.52 -11.19
CA ILE A 191 3.68 -13.83 -11.84
C ILE A 191 4.53 -14.79 -10.99
N VAL A 192 5.58 -14.30 -10.31
CA VAL A 192 6.47 -15.14 -9.49
C VAL A 192 5.73 -15.90 -8.37
N PRO A 193 5.01 -15.25 -7.43
CA PRO A 193 4.26 -15.97 -6.41
C PRO A 193 3.18 -16.89 -7.00
N THR A 194 2.58 -16.49 -8.13
CA THR A 194 1.59 -17.32 -8.83
C THR A 194 2.20 -18.61 -9.36
N LEU A 195 3.39 -18.55 -9.96
CA LEU A 195 4.08 -19.75 -10.45
C LEU A 195 4.56 -20.64 -9.29
N PHE A 196 5.04 -20.04 -8.21
CA PHE A 196 5.50 -20.77 -7.04
C PHE A 196 4.37 -21.52 -6.32
N SER A 197 3.16 -20.97 -6.32
CA SER A 197 1.99 -21.62 -5.71
C SER A 197 1.49 -22.83 -6.50
N LEU A 198 1.81 -22.92 -7.80
CA LEU A 198 1.49 -24.10 -8.63
C LEU A 198 2.31 -25.34 -8.23
N VAL A 199 3.49 -25.14 -7.62
CA VAL A 199 4.34 -26.25 -7.15
C VAL A 199 3.83 -26.79 -5.82
N SER A 200 3.62 -25.91 -4.85
CA SER A 200 3.09 -26.23 -3.53
C SER A 200 2.65 -24.96 -2.79
N SER A 201 1.85 -25.13 -1.73
CA SER A 201 1.49 -24.03 -0.85
C SER A 201 2.72 -23.43 -0.14
N ALA A 202 3.68 -24.25 0.29
CA ALA A 202 4.89 -23.80 0.97
C ALA A 202 5.78 -22.93 0.05
N THR A 203 5.97 -23.35 -1.19
CA THR A 203 6.70 -22.55 -2.19
C THR A 203 5.93 -21.28 -2.55
N GLY A 204 4.60 -21.32 -2.63
CA GLY A 204 3.76 -20.14 -2.82
C GLY A 204 4.01 -19.05 -1.76
N ILE A 205 4.08 -19.43 -0.48
CA ILE A 205 4.39 -18.50 0.62
C ILE A 205 5.77 -17.85 0.40
N LEU A 206 6.78 -18.64 0.04
CA LEU A 206 8.12 -18.10 -0.26
C LEU A 206 8.07 -17.09 -1.41
N GLY A 207 7.32 -17.39 -2.48
CA GLY A 207 7.12 -16.47 -3.59
C GLY A 207 6.48 -15.15 -3.16
N VAL A 208 5.50 -15.19 -2.25
CA VAL A 208 4.85 -13.99 -1.69
C VAL A 208 5.85 -13.17 -0.87
N LEU A 209 6.68 -13.81 -0.03
CA LEU A 209 7.69 -13.11 0.76
C LEU A 209 8.72 -12.39 -0.13
N ILE A 210 9.17 -13.03 -1.20
CA ILE A 210 10.10 -12.44 -2.18
C ILE A 210 9.43 -11.26 -2.90
N TYR A 211 8.19 -11.44 -3.36
CA TYR A 211 7.43 -10.37 -4.00
C TYR A 211 7.24 -9.17 -3.07
N ASP A 212 6.83 -9.39 -1.83
CA ASP A 212 6.58 -8.33 -0.86
C ASP A 212 7.86 -7.55 -0.53
N TRP A 213 8.99 -8.24 -0.42
CA TRP A 213 10.29 -7.61 -0.26
C TRP A 213 10.64 -6.73 -1.47
N PHE A 214 10.57 -7.29 -2.68
CA PHE A 214 10.82 -6.55 -3.91
C PHE A 214 9.91 -5.33 -4.05
N ALA A 215 8.61 -5.51 -3.81
CA ALA A 215 7.62 -4.46 -3.91
C ALA A 215 7.88 -3.32 -2.90
N THR A 216 8.29 -3.68 -1.69
CA THR A 216 8.69 -2.71 -0.66
C THR A 216 9.91 -1.91 -1.12
N MET A 217 10.99 -2.60 -1.53
CA MET A 217 12.23 -1.96 -1.97
C MET A 217 12.05 -1.07 -3.20
N LEU A 218 11.25 -1.52 -4.17
CA LEU A 218 10.89 -0.71 -5.34
C LEU A 218 10.12 0.55 -4.93
N SER A 219 9.09 0.41 -4.08
CA SER A 219 8.25 1.53 -3.64
C SER A 219 9.05 2.59 -2.89
N ILE A 220 9.90 2.19 -1.93
CA ILE A 220 10.75 3.14 -1.19
C ILE A 220 11.83 3.77 -2.08
N SER A 221 12.34 3.04 -3.08
CA SER A 221 13.31 3.58 -4.03
C SER A 221 12.68 4.64 -4.93
N VAL A 222 11.46 4.40 -5.44
CA VAL A 222 10.69 5.38 -6.20
C VAL A 222 10.50 6.67 -5.40
N LEU A 223 10.10 6.58 -4.12
CA LEU A 223 9.96 7.76 -3.26
C LEU A 223 11.28 8.50 -3.08
N THR A 224 12.37 7.78 -2.84
CA THR A 224 13.72 8.35 -2.70
C THR A 224 14.13 9.11 -3.95
N THR A 225 13.95 8.51 -5.12
CA THR A 225 14.31 9.13 -6.41
C THR A 225 13.47 10.38 -6.66
N LEU A 226 12.16 10.32 -6.44
CA LEU A 226 11.27 11.47 -6.61
C LEU A 226 11.65 12.61 -5.66
N TYR A 227 11.99 12.32 -4.41
CA TYR A 227 12.45 13.32 -3.46
C TYR A 227 13.80 13.92 -3.88
N GLY A 228 14.78 13.09 -4.21
CA GLY A 228 16.10 13.54 -4.67
C GLY A 228 16.02 14.44 -5.90
N TYR A 229 15.16 14.09 -6.86
CA TYR A 229 15.00 14.86 -8.10
C TYR A 229 14.20 16.15 -7.90
N TYR A 230 13.00 16.10 -7.30
CA TYR A 230 12.12 17.27 -7.22
C TYR A 230 12.44 18.21 -6.06
N ILE A 231 12.91 17.68 -4.93
CA ILE A 231 13.14 18.46 -3.71
C ILE A 231 14.61 18.84 -3.60
N GLU A 232 15.52 17.88 -3.69
CA GLU A 232 16.96 18.14 -3.58
C GLU A 232 17.61 18.56 -4.91
N ARG A 233 16.87 18.52 -6.02
CA ARG A 233 17.34 18.91 -7.37
C ARG A 233 18.59 18.14 -7.83
N ARG A 234 18.73 16.88 -7.41
CA ARG A 234 19.79 16.00 -7.89
C ARG A 234 19.56 15.64 -9.37
N PRO A 235 20.62 15.51 -10.17
CA PRO A 235 20.50 14.98 -11.53
C PRO A 235 20.01 13.53 -11.48
N LEU A 236 19.26 13.11 -12.51
CA LEU A 236 18.99 11.70 -12.75
C LEU A 236 20.29 11.08 -13.27
N ALA A 237 20.85 10.13 -12.51
CA ALA A 237 22.01 9.34 -12.93
C ALA A 237 21.59 8.23 -13.89
#